data_AF-A0A7C9PRB9-F1
#
_entry.id   AF-A0A7C9PRB9-F1
#
_cell.length_a   1.000
_cell.length_b   1.000
_cell.length_c   1.000
_cell.angle_alpha   90.00
_cell.angle_beta   90.00
_cell.angle_gamma   90.00
#
_symmetry.space_group_name_H-M   'P 1'
#
loop_
_entity.id
_entity.type
_entity.pdbx_description
1 polymer ?
#
loop_
_entity_poly.entity_id
_entity_poly.type
_entity_poly.pdbx_seq_one_letter_code
_entity_poly.pdbx_strand_id
1 'polypeptide(L)' 'MLILDKVNAIARKIYLRLGYRVAEGYDFENATHPQEKLCWELACLVWEEITGDTPDLGADWWRDE' A
#
# COMPACT_ATOMS: atom_id res chain seq x y z
N MET A 1 -12.96 -2.30 5.29
CA MET A 1 -12.87 -1.87 3.88
C MET A 1 -12.37 -0.44 3.68
N LEU A 2 -12.52 0.50 4.63
CA LEU A 2 -11.98 1.88 4.51
C LEU A 2 -10.44 1.99 4.68
N ILE A 3 -9.79 0.99 5.30
CA ILE A 3 -8.33 0.99 5.54
C ILE A 3 -7.59 0.62 4.25
N LEU A 4 -8.01 -0.45 3.57
CA LEU A 4 -7.46 -0.87 2.26
C LEU A 4 -7.42 0.29 1.26
N ASP A 5 -8.54 1.00 1.08
CA ASP A 5 -8.61 2.15 0.17
C ASP A 5 -7.64 3.27 0.55
N LYS A 6 -7.46 3.51 1.86
CA LYS A 6 -6.53 4.54 2.36
C LYS A 6 -5.07 4.13 2.13
N VAL A 7 -4.70 2.88 2.44
CA VAL A 7 -3.35 2.38 2.20
C VAL A 7 -3.04 2.38 0.69
N ASN A 8 -4.00 1.95 -0.15
CA ASN A 8 -3.88 2.03 -1.60
C ASN A 8 -3.68 3.48 -2.10
N ALA A 9 -4.39 4.45 -1.50
CA ALA A 9 -4.22 5.86 -1.82
C ALA A 9 -2.83 6.40 -1.41
N ILE A 10 -2.26 5.92 -0.30
CA ILE A 10 -0.89 6.26 0.12
C ILE A 10 0.11 5.65 -0.86
N ALA A 11 -0.02 4.37 -1.21
CA ALA A 11 0.84 3.69 -2.17
C ALA A 11 0.84 4.41 -3.53
N ARG A 12 -0.33 4.81 -4.03
CA ARG A 12 -0.47 5.59 -5.27
C ARG A 12 0.28 6.93 -5.20
N LYS A 13 0.25 7.63 -4.06
CA LYS A 13 0.99 8.89 -3.88
C LYS A 13 2.50 8.69 -3.88
N ILE A 14 2.99 7.62 -3.26
CA ILE A 14 4.42 7.26 -3.27
C ILE A 14 4.87 6.93 -4.70
N TYR A 15 4.12 6.08 -5.40
CA TYR A 15 4.40 5.69 -6.78
C TYR A 15 4.41 6.90 -7.73
N LEU A 16 3.47 7.84 -7.53
CA LEU A 16 3.45 9.12 -8.24
C LEU A 16 4.67 9.98 -7.93
N ARG A 17 5.13 10.02 -6.67
CA ARG A 17 6.30 10.80 -6.28
C ARG A 17 7.59 10.29 -6.91
N LEU A 18 7.66 8.99 -7.20
CA LEU A 18 8.76 8.36 -7.96
C LEU A 18 8.69 8.65 -9.47
N GLY A 19 7.64 9.33 -9.96
CA GLY A 19 7.48 9.71 -11.37
C GLY A 19 6.58 8.78 -12.18
N TYR A 20 5.97 7.76 -11.55
CA TYR A 20 5.15 6.77 -12.24
C TYR A 20 3.65 7.06 -12.10
N ARG A 21 2.81 6.43 -12.92
CA ARG A 21 1.36 6.59 -12.88
C ARG A 21 0.68 5.25 -13.06
N VAL A 22 -0.43 5.06 -12.36
CA VAL A 22 -1.34 3.92 -12.51
C VAL A 22 -2.75 4.43 -12.76
N ALA A 23 -3.63 3.56 -13.25
CA ALA A 23 -5.04 3.87 -13.38
C ALA A 23 -5.69 4.20 -12.03
N GLU A 24 -6.76 4.99 -12.06
CA GLU A 24 -7.61 5.15 -10.90
C GLU A 24 -8.21 3.80 -10.49
N GLY A 25 -8.28 3.54 -9.19
CA GLY A 25 -8.69 2.24 -8.65
C GLY A 25 -7.65 1.12 -8.77
N TYR A 26 -6.44 1.37 -9.28
CA TYR A 26 -5.36 0.37 -9.27
C TYR A 26 -5.10 -0.14 -7.84
N ASP A 27 -5.01 -1.46 -7.73
CA ASP A 27 -4.84 -2.19 -6.48
C ASP A 27 -3.38 -2.60 -6.28
N PHE A 28 -2.72 -1.92 -5.35
CA PHE A 28 -1.35 -2.16 -4.96
C PHE A 28 -1.19 -3.37 -4.05
N GLU A 29 -2.24 -3.81 -3.35
CA GLU A 29 -2.20 -5.00 -2.50
C GLU A 29 -1.88 -6.25 -3.32
N ASN A 30 -2.51 -6.36 -4.49
CA ASN A 30 -2.34 -7.49 -5.41
C ASN A 30 -1.30 -7.22 -6.53
N ALA A 31 -0.46 -6.20 -6.37
CA ALA A 31 0.54 -5.85 -7.38
C ALA A 31 1.62 -6.94 -7.51
N THR A 32 2.03 -7.23 -8.75
CA THR A 32 3.07 -8.23 -9.03
C THR A 32 4.42 -7.59 -9.35
N HIS A 33 4.44 -6.33 -9.77
CA HIS A 33 5.67 -5.63 -10.10
C HIS A 33 6.43 -5.23 -8.81
N PRO A 34 7.75 -5.50 -8.71
CA PRO A 34 8.50 -5.29 -7.47
C PRO A 34 8.42 -3.87 -6.91
N GLN A 35 8.43 -2.86 -7.78
CA GLN A 35 8.34 -1.46 -7.35
C GLN A 35 6.96 -1.11 -6.78
N GLU A 36 5.90 -1.73 -7.29
CA GLU A 36 4.53 -1.48 -6.82
C GLU A 36 4.31 -2.15 -5.47
N LYS A 37 4.81 -3.39 -5.30
CA LYS A 37 4.87 -4.08 -4.00
C LYS A 37 5.61 -3.26 -2.95
N LEU A 38 6.78 -2.73 -3.29
CA LEU A 38 7.51 -1.84 -2.39
C LEU A 38 6.69 -0.60 -2.00
N CYS A 39 5.95 0.00 -2.94
CA CYS A 39 5.09 1.14 -2.63
C CYS A 39 3.91 0.76 -1.72
N TRP A 40 3.39 -0.46 -1.84
CA TRP A 40 2.39 -1.02 -0.94
C TRP A 40 2.94 -1.21 0.48
N GLU A 41 4.09 -1.88 0.61
CA GLU A 41 4.75 -2.10 1.90
C GLU A 41 5.07 -0.78 2.61
N LEU A 42 5.61 0.21 1.88
CA LEU A 42 5.86 1.54 2.42
C LEU A 42 4.57 2.24 2.86
N ALA A 43 3.45 2.03 2.16
CA ALA A 43 2.17 2.59 2.55
C ALA A 43 1.65 1.98 3.85
N CYS A 44 1.83 0.68 4.05
CA CYS A 44 1.50 0.01 5.32
C CYS A 44 2.35 0.54 6.47
N LEU A 45 3.67 0.70 6.26
CA LEU A 45 4.57 1.26 7.28
C LEU A 45 4.23 2.70 7.65
N VAL A 46 3.90 3.53 6.65
CA VAL A 46 3.45 4.91 6.88
C VAL A 46 2.14 4.95 7.67
N TRP A 47 1.22 4.02 7.40
CA TRP A 47 -0.01 3.90 8.17
C TRP A 47 0.31 3.58 9.63
N GLU A 48 1.10 2.53 9.88
CA GLU A 48 1.47 2.08 11.21
C GLU A 48 2.17 3.19 12.02
N GLU A 49 3.11 3.92 11.41
CA GLU A 49 3.79 5.04 12.07
C GLU A 49 2.82 6.17 12.45
N ILE A 50 1.83 6.48 11.60
CA ILE A 50 0.89 7.59 11.85
C ILE A 50 -0.19 7.20 12.86
N THR A 51 -0.70 5.98 12.81
CA THR A 51 -1.83 5.55 13.65
C THR A 51 -1.38 4.82 14.91
N GLY A 52 -0.16 4.31 14.96
CA GLY A 52 0.30 3.37 15.99
C GLY A 52 -0.34 1.99 15.87
N ASP A 53 -1.07 1.75 14.77
CA ASP A 53 -1.84 0.53 14.53
C ASP A 53 -1.45 -0.05 13.18
N THR A 54 -1.14 -1.34 13.18
CA THR A 54 -0.99 -2.13 11.97
C THR A 54 -2.29 -2.11 11.14
N PRO A 55 -2.25 -1.84 9.82
CA PRO A 55 -3.48 -1.74 9.02
C PRO A 55 -4.20 -3.09 8.97
N ASP A 56 -5.47 -3.11 9.39
CA ASP A 56 -6.33 -4.30 9.27
C ASP A 56 -6.80 -4.44 7.82
N LEU A 57 -5.97 -5.16 7.03
CA LEU A 57 -6.17 -5.45 5.61
C LEU A 57 -6.79 -6.83 5.37
N GLY A 58 -7.13 -7.56 6.43
CA GLY A 58 -7.44 -9.00 6.36
C GLY A 58 -6.24 -9.87 6.70
N ALA A 59 -6.46 -11.17 6.90
CA ALA A 59 -5.39 -12.08 7.33
C ALA A 59 -4.27 -12.19 6.27
N ASP A 60 -3.02 -12.21 6.73
CA ASP A 60 -1.80 -12.59 5.98
C ASP A 60 -1.06 -11.53 5.12
N TRP A 61 -1.42 -10.24 5.13
CA TRP A 61 -0.68 -9.20 4.35
C TRP A 61 0.76 -8.92 4.83
N TRP A 62 1.14 -9.39 6.02
CA TRP A 62 2.46 -9.21 6.63
C TRP A 62 3.37 -10.46 6.49
N ARG A 63 2.88 -11.53 5.85
CA ARG A 63 3.64 -12.77 5.66
C ARG A 63 4.27 -12.81 4.28
N ASP A 64 5.48 -12.25 4.19
CA ASP A 64 6.52 -12.88 3.40
C ASP A 64 7.55 -13.43 4.42
N GLU A 65 7.56 -14.78 4.52
CA GLU A 65 8.25 -15.70 5.47
C GLU A 65 7.43 -16.26 6.65
#